data_AF-A0A0B6ZI90-F1
#
_entry.id   AF-A0A0B6ZI90-F1
#
_cell.length_a   1.000
_cell.length_b   1.000
_cell.length_c   1.000
_cell.angle_alpha   90.00
_cell.angle_beta   90.00
_cell.angle_gamma   90.00
#
_symmetry.space_group_name_H-M   'P 1'
#
loop_
_entity.id
_entity.type
_entity.pdbx_description
1 polymer ?
#
loop_
_entity_poly.entity_id
_entity_poly.type
_entity_poly.pdbx_seq_one_letter_code
_entity_poly.pdbx_strand_id
1 'polypeptide(L)'
;ANHKAVILASCFVLESFIHAKEKKSMPNWIDYLMKKFSSCLSPCEWLLDHMAEDDWWVQHILIKCPNTTIRQMFQRLLIMVITQLSKASKEYIALGDGMSTAELCGHSCLTRFIAKLLSNLECGMRPTNKYLTEYFTFLFEFAKLQDSNADFPSASFLNAINTTSMVVKFYMGSKSSQPDYVEILSDEDDDEEVLVMTPDETRPTALNKMVS
;
A
#
# COMPACT_ATOMS: atom_id res chain seq x y z
N ALA A 1 -24.32 -4.08 4.51
CA ALA A 1 -23.70 -5.29 3.93
C ALA A 1 -23.09 -6.12 5.06
N ASN A 2 -22.81 -7.42 4.88
CA ASN A 2 -22.10 -8.18 5.91
C ASN A 2 -20.61 -7.75 5.90
N HIS A 3 -20.21 -6.85 6.81
CA HIS A 3 -18.86 -6.28 6.84
C HIS A 3 -17.78 -7.37 6.94
N LYS A 4 -18.04 -8.44 7.71
CA LYS A 4 -17.13 -9.58 7.83
C LYS A 4 -16.91 -10.27 6.48
N ALA A 5 -17.96 -10.42 5.67
CA ALA A 5 -17.83 -11.01 4.34
C ALA A 5 -16.96 -10.16 3.40
N VAL A 6 -17.02 -8.82 3.51
CA VAL A 6 -16.17 -7.91 2.72
C VAL A 6 -14.72 -8.06 3.14
N ILE A 7 -14.44 -8.07 4.45
CA ILE A 7 -13.10 -8.27 5.02
C ILE A 7 -12.50 -9.61 4.55
N LEU A 8 -13.28 -10.70 4.64
CA LEU A 8 -12.83 -12.02 4.17
C LEU A 8 -12.52 -12.04 2.68
N ALA A 9 -13.37 -11.41 1.87
CA ALA A 9 -13.12 -11.26 0.44
C ALA A 9 -11.86 -10.42 0.18
N SER A 10 -11.60 -9.36 0.96
CA SER A 10 -10.36 -8.58 0.87
C SER A 10 -9.15 -9.46 1.12
N CYS A 11 -9.11 -10.20 2.23
CA CYS A 11 -8.00 -11.09 2.53
C CYS A 11 -7.79 -12.10 1.40
N PHE A 12 -8.86 -12.78 0.96
CA PHE A 12 -8.75 -13.76 -0.12
C PHE A 12 -8.19 -13.16 -1.42
N VAL A 13 -8.69 -11.99 -1.85
CA VAL A 13 -8.23 -11.34 -3.08
C VAL A 13 -6.78 -10.89 -2.97
N LEU A 14 -6.40 -10.28 -1.84
CA LEU A 14 -5.05 -9.76 -1.63
C LEU A 14 -4.02 -10.89 -1.46
N GLU A 15 -4.35 -11.97 -0.76
CA GLU A 15 -3.50 -13.17 -0.72
C GLU A 15 -3.40 -13.82 -2.11
N SER A 16 -4.50 -13.84 -2.88
CA SER A 16 -4.47 -14.33 -4.26
C SER A 16 -3.57 -13.48 -5.16
N PHE A 17 -3.49 -12.17 -4.95
CA PHE A 17 -2.56 -11.30 -5.69
C PHE A 17 -1.10 -11.67 -5.45
N ILE A 18 -0.78 -12.21 -4.27
CA ILE A 18 0.58 -12.63 -3.91
C ILE A 18 0.89 -14.02 -4.47
N HIS A 19 -0.05 -14.96 -4.37
CA HIS A 19 0.23 -16.38 -4.61
C HIS A 19 -0.29 -16.94 -5.93
N ALA A 20 -1.32 -16.34 -6.54
CA ALA A 20 -2.01 -16.98 -7.65
C ALA A 20 -1.27 -16.78 -8.98
N LYS A 21 -1.07 -17.89 -9.69
CA LYS A 21 -0.70 -17.90 -11.10
C LYS A 21 -1.86 -17.50 -12.03
N GLU A 22 -3.10 -17.54 -11.51
CA GLU A 22 -4.33 -17.36 -12.28
C GLU A 22 -4.71 -15.87 -12.45
N LYS A 23 -4.41 -15.31 -13.62
CA LYS A 23 -4.54 -13.86 -13.87
C LYS A 23 -5.89 -13.42 -14.43
N LYS A 24 -6.68 -14.31 -15.04
CA LYS A 24 -7.88 -13.93 -15.83
C LYS A 24 -9.06 -13.45 -14.98
N SER A 25 -9.23 -14.00 -13.78
CA SER A 25 -10.37 -13.70 -12.91
C SER A 25 -10.14 -12.53 -11.95
N MET A 26 -8.87 -12.13 -11.74
CA MET A 26 -8.47 -11.08 -10.80
C MET A 26 -9.16 -9.72 -11.05
N PRO A 27 -9.33 -9.23 -12.30
CA PRO A 27 -10.03 -7.98 -12.57
C PRO A 27 -11.48 -8.00 -12.07
N ASN A 28 -12.19 -9.12 -12.25
CA ASN A 28 -13.57 -9.25 -11.81
C ASN A 28 -13.69 -9.25 -10.28
N TRP A 29 -12.75 -9.92 -9.60
CA TRP A 29 -12.74 -9.97 -8.13
C TRP A 29 -12.43 -8.61 -7.52
N ILE A 30 -11.46 -7.87 -8.07
CA ILE A 30 -11.12 -6.54 -7.57
C ILE A 30 -12.26 -5.55 -7.82
N ASP A 31 -12.90 -5.60 -9.00
CA ASP A 31 -14.05 -4.72 -9.31
C ASP A 31 -15.23 -5.01 -8.38
N TYR A 32 -15.50 -6.29 -8.09
CA TYR A 32 -16.50 -6.67 -7.09
C TYR A 32 -16.17 -6.11 -5.71
N LEU A 33 -14.91 -6.26 -5.28
CA LEU A 33 -14.45 -5.79 -3.98
C LEU A 33 -14.56 -4.26 -3.86
N MET A 34 -14.12 -3.53 -4.90
CA MET A 34 -14.26 -2.07 -4.96
C MET A 34 -15.72 -1.63 -4.87
N LYS A 35 -16.64 -2.34 -5.53
CA LYS A 35 -18.09 -2.09 -5.42
C LYS A 35 -18.64 -2.31 -4.00
N LYS A 36 -18.03 -3.20 -3.21
CA LYS A 36 -18.43 -3.39 -1.80
C LYS A 36 -17.94 -2.25 -0.93
N PHE A 37 -16.68 -1.86 -1.07
CA PHE A 37 -16.10 -0.74 -0.34
C PHE A 37 -16.80 0.60 -0.60
N SER A 38 -17.24 0.87 -1.83
CA SER A 38 -17.99 2.09 -2.15
C SER A 38 -19.32 2.23 -1.39
N SER A 39 -19.80 1.16 -0.75
CA SER A 39 -21.03 1.13 0.05
C SER A 39 -20.80 0.94 1.55
N CYS A 40 -19.55 0.74 2.01
CA CYS A 40 -19.25 0.37 3.40
C CYS A 40 -17.96 1.03 3.90
N LEU A 41 -18.06 1.90 4.92
CA LEU A 41 -16.90 2.59 5.50
C LEU A 41 -16.08 1.70 6.46
N SER A 42 -16.74 0.91 7.31
CA SER A 42 -16.04 0.09 8.30
C SER A 42 -15.01 -0.88 7.69
N PRO A 43 -15.29 -1.59 6.58
CA PRO A 43 -14.26 -2.35 5.88
C PRO A 43 -13.13 -1.48 5.30
N CYS A 44 -13.43 -0.27 4.80
CA CYS A 44 -12.40 0.65 4.30
C CYS A 44 -11.43 1.04 5.42
N GLU A 45 -11.96 1.43 6.59
CA GLU A 45 -11.17 1.77 7.77
C GLU A 45 -10.32 0.59 8.22
N TRP A 46 -10.93 -0.60 8.34
CA TRP A 46 -10.24 -1.83 8.71
C TRP A 46 -9.08 -2.16 7.76
N LEU A 47 -9.29 -2.01 6.44
CA LEU A 47 -8.26 -2.35 5.46
C LEU A 47 -7.02 -1.47 5.65
N LEU A 48 -7.21 -0.16 5.80
CA LEU A 48 -6.09 0.77 6.02
C LEU A 48 -5.42 0.55 7.36
N ASP A 49 -6.21 0.32 8.42
CA ASP A 49 -5.67 0.10 9.76
C ASP A 49 -4.85 -1.20 9.83
N HIS A 50 -5.35 -2.27 9.21
CA HIS A 50 -4.64 -3.54 9.11
C HIS A 50 -3.29 -3.38 8.41
N MET A 51 -3.24 -2.64 7.29
CA MET A 51 -2.00 -2.40 6.56
C MET A 51 -1.06 -1.39 7.25
N ALA A 52 -1.58 -0.58 8.18
CA ALA A 52 -0.76 0.28 9.01
C ALA A 52 -0.01 -0.54 10.09
N GLU A 53 -0.64 -1.60 10.61
CA GLU A 53 -0.04 -2.53 11.57
C GLU A 53 0.89 -3.56 10.90
N ASP A 54 0.46 -4.14 9.77
CA ASP A 54 1.19 -5.17 9.01
C ASP A 54 1.20 -4.82 7.51
N ASP A 55 2.35 -4.38 7.00
CA ASP A 55 2.50 -3.96 5.61
C ASP A 55 2.79 -5.11 4.64
N TRP A 56 2.55 -6.36 5.03
CA TRP A 56 2.75 -7.56 4.18
C TRP A 56 2.21 -7.39 2.76
N TRP A 57 0.94 -6.99 2.61
CA TRP A 57 0.34 -6.79 1.29
C TRP A 57 0.99 -5.64 0.51
N VAL A 58 1.35 -4.55 1.17
CA VAL A 58 2.05 -3.43 0.52
C VAL A 58 3.42 -3.88 0.01
N GLN A 59 4.19 -4.60 0.84
CA GLN A 59 5.49 -5.14 0.46
C GLN A 59 5.38 -6.08 -0.73
N HIS A 60 4.52 -7.09 -0.63
CA HIS A 60 4.47 -8.15 -1.62
C HIS A 60 3.74 -7.75 -2.90
N ILE A 61 2.76 -6.85 -2.82
CA ILE A 61 1.97 -6.42 -3.96
C ILE A 61 2.54 -5.14 -4.59
N LEU A 62 2.78 -4.09 -3.81
CA LEU A 62 3.13 -2.78 -4.38
C LEU A 62 4.64 -2.59 -4.61
N ILE A 63 5.49 -3.24 -3.82
CA ILE A 63 6.94 -3.01 -3.81
C ILE A 63 7.71 -4.14 -4.53
N LYS A 64 7.35 -5.40 -4.27
CA LYS A 64 8.09 -6.58 -4.76
C LYS A 64 7.43 -7.28 -5.95
N CYS A 65 6.12 -7.10 -6.16
CA CYS A 65 5.41 -7.83 -7.21
C CYS A 65 5.94 -7.44 -8.60
N PRO A 66 6.39 -8.39 -9.45
CA PRO A 66 6.82 -8.07 -10.80
C PRO A 66 5.64 -7.76 -11.74
N ASN A 67 4.42 -8.18 -11.40
CA ASN A 67 3.25 -8.04 -12.26
C ASN A 67 2.61 -6.65 -12.14
N THR A 68 2.90 -5.78 -13.11
CA THR A 68 2.37 -4.42 -13.20
C THR A 68 0.84 -4.34 -13.12
N THR A 69 0.11 -5.27 -13.74
CA THR A 69 -1.37 -5.25 -13.69
C THR A 69 -1.89 -5.48 -12.28
N ILE A 70 -1.26 -6.38 -11.51
CA ILE A 70 -1.62 -6.61 -10.10
C ILE A 70 -1.34 -5.35 -9.26
N ARG A 71 -0.16 -4.74 -9.45
CA ARG A 71 0.19 -3.48 -8.76
C ARG A 71 -0.82 -2.37 -9.04
N GLN A 72 -1.23 -2.21 -10.30
CA GLN A 72 -2.22 -1.22 -10.71
C GLN A 72 -3.60 -1.48 -10.12
N MET A 73 -4.06 -2.74 -10.13
CA MET A 73 -5.34 -3.12 -9.51
C MET A 73 -5.35 -2.81 -8.01
N PHE A 74 -4.25 -3.11 -7.32
CA PHE A 74 -4.11 -2.83 -5.89
C PHE A 74 -4.03 -1.33 -5.61
N GLN A 75 -3.22 -0.57 -6.37
CA GLN A 75 -3.14 0.88 -6.26
C GLN A 75 -4.52 1.54 -6.47
N ARG A 76 -5.27 1.10 -7.49
CA ARG A 76 -6.62 1.61 -7.77
C ARG A 76 -7.60 1.29 -6.63
N LEU A 77 -7.51 0.09 -6.04
CA LEU A 77 -8.29 -0.26 -4.85
C LEU A 77 -8.00 0.71 -3.70
N LEU A 78 -6.72 0.94 -3.38
CA LEU A 78 -6.32 1.84 -2.28
C LEU A 78 -6.84 3.26 -2.49
N ILE A 79 -6.65 3.82 -3.69
CA ILE A 79 -7.16 5.17 -4.00
C ILE A 79 -8.68 5.23 -3.89
N MET A 80 -9.41 4.22 -4.35
CA MET A 80 -10.87 4.19 -4.22
C MET A 80 -11.30 4.12 -2.75
N VAL A 81 -10.65 3.28 -1.94
CA VAL A 81 -10.90 3.19 -0.49
C VAL A 81 -10.71 4.55 0.18
N ILE A 82 -9.59 5.23 -0.08
CA ILE A 82 -9.31 6.55 0.50
C ILE A 82 -10.28 7.61 -0.02
N THR A 83 -10.63 7.57 -1.30
CA THR A 83 -11.64 8.45 -1.89
C THR A 83 -13.01 8.26 -1.23
N GLN A 84 -13.35 7.04 -0.83
CA GLN A 84 -14.59 6.77 -0.11
C GLN A 84 -14.56 7.36 1.30
N LEU A 85 -13.43 7.23 2.01
CA LEU A 85 -13.25 7.83 3.34
C LEU A 85 -13.28 9.37 3.27
N SER A 86 -12.62 9.97 2.28
CA SER A 86 -12.55 11.43 2.10
C SER A 86 -13.91 12.08 1.83
N LYS A 87 -14.82 11.35 1.15
CA LYS A 87 -16.22 11.77 0.96
C LYS A 87 -17.05 11.66 2.22
N ALA A 88 -16.71 10.73 3.11
CA ALA A 88 -17.47 10.47 4.33
C ALA A 88 -17.13 11.46 5.44
N SER A 89 -15.84 11.77 5.63
CA SER A 89 -15.41 12.75 6.62
C SER A 89 -14.06 13.36 6.25
N LYS A 90 -13.89 14.65 6.52
CA LYS A 90 -12.58 15.31 6.46
C LYS A 90 -11.71 14.98 7.69
N GLU A 91 -12.31 14.48 8.76
CA GLU A 91 -11.62 14.20 10.03
C GLU A 91 -10.62 13.04 9.93
N TYR A 92 -10.63 12.26 8.85
CA TYR A 92 -9.55 11.29 8.60
C TYR A 92 -8.18 11.97 8.45
N ILE A 93 -8.12 13.26 8.15
CA ILE A 93 -6.89 14.06 8.17
C ILE A 93 -7.15 15.34 8.98
N ALA A 94 -6.60 15.41 10.20
CA ALA A 94 -6.61 16.62 11.00
C ALA A 94 -5.29 17.36 10.86
N LEU A 95 -5.35 18.66 10.54
CA LEU A 95 -4.23 19.59 10.56
C LEU A 95 -4.52 20.65 11.61
N GLY A 96 -4.06 20.42 12.83
CA GLY A 96 -4.16 21.37 13.95
C GLY A 96 -2.87 22.17 14.11
N ASP A 97 -3.00 23.42 14.52
CA ASP A 97 -1.85 24.24 14.91
C ASP A 97 -1.15 23.61 16.13
N GLY A 98 0.17 23.51 16.08
CA GLY A 98 0.99 22.88 17.13
C GLY A 98 0.98 21.35 17.18
N MET A 99 0.28 20.64 16.29
CA MET A 99 0.39 19.17 16.21
C MET A 99 1.79 18.74 15.73
N SER A 100 2.42 17.83 16.44
CA SER A 100 3.67 17.19 16.04
C SER A 100 3.46 16.24 14.85
N THR A 101 4.52 15.95 14.10
CA THR A 101 4.47 14.96 13.01
C THR A 101 3.98 13.59 13.49
N ALA A 102 4.33 13.18 14.70
CA ALA A 102 3.88 11.91 15.27
C ALA A 102 2.36 11.90 15.52
N GLU A 103 1.80 12.99 16.04
CA GLU A 103 0.35 13.13 16.24
C GLU A 103 -0.40 13.13 14.91
N LEU A 104 0.10 13.86 13.91
CA LEU A 104 -0.47 13.86 12.55
C LEU A 104 -0.49 12.45 11.95
N CYS A 105 0.64 11.74 12.00
CA CYS A 105 0.76 10.36 11.51
C CYS A 105 -0.08 9.35 12.31
N GLY A 106 -0.37 9.61 13.58
CA GLY A 106 -1.12 8.71 14.46
C GLY A 106 -2.64 8.93 14.47
N HIS A 107 -3.12 10.06 13.92
CA HIS A 107 -4.48 10.57 14.08
C HIS A 107 -5.60 9.59 13.66
N SER A 108 -5.48 8.93 12.50
CA SER A 108 -6.51 8.02 11.98
C SER A 108 -5.90 6.80 11.29
N CYS A 109 -6.73 5.80 10.96
CA CYS A 109 -6.28 4.64 10.17
C CYS A 109 -5.65 5.07 8.83
N LEU A 110 -6.16 6.15 8.22
CA LEU A 110 -5.61 6.69 6.99
C LEU A 110 -4.22 7.30 7.21
N THR A 111 -4.05 8.19 8.19
CA THR A 111 -2.75 8.84 8.41
C THR A 111 -1.71 7.83 8.87
N ARG A 112 -2.10 6.84 9.69
CA ARG A 112 -1.24 5.71 10.07
C ARG A 112 -0.82 4.89 8.87
N PHE A 113 -1.75 4.57 7.97
CA PHE A 113 -1.43 3.85 6.74
C PHE A 113 -0.46 4.61 5.85
N ILE A 114 -0.69 5.92 5.61
CA ILE A 114 0.22 6.74 4.79
C ILE A 114 1.60 6.86 5.46
N ALA A 115 1.66 7.05 6.78
CA ALA A 115 2.92 7.10 7.52
C ALA A 115 3.69 5.77 7.42
N LYS A 116 3.00 4.64 7.60
CA LYS A 116 3.58 3.30 7.43
C LYS A 116 4.08 3.09 6.01
N LEU A 117 3.30 3.51 5.01
CA LEU A 117 3.70 3.46 3.61
C LEU A 117 5.02 4.23 3.41
N LEU A 118 5.07 5.50 3.81
CA LEU A 118 6.24 6.36 3.67
C LEU A 118 7.48 5.89 4.42
N SER A 119 7.32 5.17 5.54
CA SER A 119 8.45 4.56 6.27
C SER A 119 9.26 3.59 5.39
N ASN A 120 8.66 3.04 4.33
CA ASN A 120 9.35 2.18 3.37
C ASN A 120 10.41 2.90 2.54
N LEU A 121 10.34 4.23 2.42
CA LEU A 121 11.37 5.03 1.77
C LEU A 121 12.68 5.03 2.58
N GLU A 122 12.63 4.73 3.88
CA GLU A 122 13.82 4.76 4.74
C GLU A 122 14.49 3.39 4.88
N CYS A 123 13.70 2.32 4.98
CA CYS A 123 14.23 0.97 5.27
C CYS A 123 13.68 -0.17 4.38
N GLY A 124 12.62 0.10 3.60
CA GLY A 124 11.88 -0.95 2.89
C GLY A 124 12.19 -1.08 1.39
N MET A 125 12.85 -0.08 0.79
CA MET A 125 13.00 -0.01 -0.67
C MET A 125 14.37 0.55 -1.09
N ARG A 126 14.79 0.19 -2.32
CA ARG A 126 15.95 0.78 -2.98
C ARG A 126 15.49 1.67 -4.14
N PRO A 127 16.13 2.82 -4.41
CA PRO A 127 15.75 3.68 -5.54
C PRO A 127 15.88 3.03 -6.91
N THR A 128 16.71 1.99 -7.03
CA THR A 128 16.89 1.20 -8.25
C THR A 128 15.80 0.14 -8.46
N ASN A 129 14.85 -0.02 -7.51
CA ASN A 129 13.74 -0.96 -7.68
C ASN A 129 12.82 -0.50 -8.82
N LYS A 130 12.76 -1.30 -9.89
CA LYS A 130 11.97 -1.02 -11.10
C LYS A 130 10.45 -1.14 -10.93
N TYR A 131 9.97 -1.64 -9.80
CA TYR A 131 8.53 -1.86 -9.55
C TYR A 131 7.85 -0.70 -8.81
N LEU A 132 8.56 0.39 -8.52
CA LEU A 132 8.06 1.48 -7.67
C LEU A 132 7.11 2.46 -8.36
N THR A 133 6.85 2.32 -9.66
CA THR A 133 5.97 3.24 -10.40
C THR A 133 4.60 3.38 -9.74
N GLU A 134 3.89 2.27 -9.49
CA GLU A 134 2.56 2.30 -8.88
C GLU A 134 2.57 2.83 -7.44
N TYR A 135 3.67 2.65 -6.70
CA TYR A 135 3.84 3.22 -5.36
C TYR A 135 3.86 4.76 -5.41
N PHE A 136 4.63 5.35 -6.32
CA PHE A 136 4.67 6.81 -6.46
C PHE A 136 3.42 7.37 -7.13
N THR A 137 2.80 6.63 -8.07
CA THR A 137 1.49 6.97 -8.62
C THR A 137 0.42 7.01 -7.52
N PHE A 138 0.45 6.07 -6.57
CA PHE A 138 -0.43 6.12 -5.40
C PHE A 138 -0.25 7.43 -4.61
N LEU A 139 0.98 7.78 -4.23
CA LEU A 139 1.24 9.00 -3.45
C LEU A 139 0.81 10.26 -4.21
N PHE A 140 1.03 10.30 -5.52
CA PHE A 140 0.60 11.40 -6.38
C PHE A 140 -0.92 11.53 -6.44
N GLU A 141 -1.64 10.44 -6.68
CA GLU A 141 -3.10 10.45 -6.71
C GLU A 141 -3.71 10.78 -5.34
N PHE A 142 -3.09 10.32 -4.25
CA PHE A 142 -3.49 10.71 -2.90
C PHE A 142 -3.35 12.23 -2.68
N ALA A 143 -2.25 12.85 -3.13
CA ALA A 143 -2.07 14.30 -3.05
C ALA A 143 -3.15 15.06 -3.84
N LYS A 144 -3.48 14.58 -5.04
CA LYS A 144 -4.52 15.16 -5.91
C LYS A 144 -5.94 15.06 -5.37
N LEU A 145 -6.19 14.25 -4.34
CA LEU A 145 -7.51 14.23 -3.70
C LEU A 145 -7.89 15.59 -3.13
N GLN A 146 -6.91 16.41 -2.70
CA GLN A 146 -7.18 17.77 -2.25
C GLN A 146 -7.70 18.67 -3.39
N ASP A 147 -7.22 18.50 -4.62
CA ASP A 147 -7.72 19.27 -5.77
C ASP A 147 -9.16 18.86 -6.13
N SER A 148 -9.48 17.56 -5.99
CA SER A 148 -10.80 17.01 -6.31
C SER A 148 -11.82 17.17 -5.18
N ASN A 149 -11.34 17.33 -3.94
CA ASN A 149 -12.13 17.48 -2.73
C ASN A 149 -11.40 18.48 -1.80
N ALA A 150 -11.65 19.77 -2.01
CA ALA A 150 -10.92 20.87 -1.37
C ALA A 150 -10.92 20.82 0.17
N ASP A 151 -11.95 20.24 0.78
CA ASP A 151 -12.06 20.09 2.24
C ASP A 151 -11.22 18.93 2.80
N PHE A 152 -10.62 18.10 1.94
CA PHE A 152 -9.79 16.97 2.32
C PHE A 152 -8.30 17.30 2.14
N PRO A 153 -7.57 17.61 3.22
CA PRO A 153 -6.27 18.28 3.11
C PRO A 153 -5.10 17.28 2.88
N SER A 154 -5.23 16.40 1.89
CA SER A 154 -4.26 15.31 1.65
C SER A 154 -2.87 15.81 1.24
N ALA A 155 -2.77 16.77 0.32
CA ALA A 155 -1.48 17.37 -0.07
C ALA A 155 -0.87 18.19 1.08
N SER A 156 -1.69 18.96 1.79
CA SER A 156 -1.26 19.70 2.99
C SER A 156 -0.71 18.77 4.07
N PHE A 157 -1.32 17.60 4.27
CA PHE A 157 -0.82 16.56 5.17
C PHE A 157 0.53 16.00 4.74
N LEU A 158 0.70 15.63 3.47
CA LEU A 158 1.99 15.15 2.96
C LEU A 158 3.11 16.18 3.15
N ASN A 159 2.80 17.47 2.97
CA ASN A 159 3.73 18.56 3.23
C ASN A 159 4.07 18.67 4.73
N ALA A 160 3.07 18.61 5.61
CA ALA A 160 3.25 18.71 7.06
C ALA A 160 4.14 17.59 7.63
N ILE A 161 4.17 16.42 6.99
CA ILE A 161 5.04 15.29 7.38
C ILE A 161 6.34 15.21 6.57
N ASN A 162 6.70 16.26 5.83
CA ASN A 162 7.95 16.38 5.06
C ASN A 162 8.13 15.32 3.96
N THR A 163 7.04 14.87 3.33
CA THR A 163 7.08 13.80 2.31
C THR A 163 8.06 14.09 1.17
N THR A 164 8.08 15.32 0.65
CA THR A 164 9.03 15.71 -0.42
C THR A 164 10.48 15.52 0.01
N SER A 165 10.83 15.89 1.24
CA SER A 165 12.18 15.69 1.76
C SER A 165 12.52 14.20 1.91
N MET A 166 11.56 13.36 2.30
CA MET A 166 11.75 11.90 2.35
C MET A 166 12.03 11.33 0.95
N VAL A 167 11.25 11.73 -0.06
CA VAL A 167 11.44 11.29 -1.45
C VAL A 167 12.79 11.77 -2.02
N VAL A 168 13.19 13.02 -1.76
CA VAL A 168 14.49 13.54 -2.18
C VAL A 168 15.62 12.77 -1.49
N LYS A 169 15.54 12.54 -0.17
CA LYS A 169 16.53 11.75 0.56
C LYS A 169 16.62 10.32 0.05
N PHE A 170 15.50 9.70 -0.29
CA PHE A 170 15.47 8.35 -0.87
C PHE A 170 16.32 8.29 -2.15
N TYR A 171 16.09 9.19 -3.11
CA TYR A 171 16.85 9.18 -4.37
C TYR A 171 18.29 9.71 -4.24
N MET A 172 18.54 10.69 -3.37
CA MET A 172 19.85 11.35 -3.24
C MET A 172 20.79 10.65 -2.25
N GLY A 173 20.24 10.02 -1.21
CA GLY A 173 20.99 9.35 -0.14
C GLY A 173 21.70 8.06 -0.57
N SER A 174 21.45 7.59 -1.80
CA SER A 174 22.09 6.40 -2.36
C SER A 174 23.56 6.61 -2.76
N LYS A 175 24.10 7.83 -2.67
CA LYS A 175 25.50 8.11 -3.06
C LYS A 175 26.53 7.91 -1.94
N SER A 176 26.12 7.78 -0.68
CA SER A 176 27.07 7.75 0.46
C SER A 176 27.02 6.47 1.31
N SER A 177 26.15 5.52 0.98
CA SER A 177 26.01 4.27 1.72
C SER A 177 25.77 3.12 0.74
N GLN A 178 26.82 2.54 0.16
CA GLN A 178 27.03 1.08 0.13
C GLN A 178 28.51 0.77 -0.21
N PRO A 179 29.22 0.05 0.68
CA PRO A 179 30.47 -0.63 0.37
C PRO A 179 30.22 -1.87 -0.51
N ASP A 180 31.22 -2.21 -1.34
CA ASP A 180 31.42 -3.45 -2.14
C ASP A 180 30.43 -4.60 -1.88
N TYR A 181 29.24 -4.53 -2.50
CA TYR A 181 28.48 -5.74 -2.78
C TYR A 181 28.57 -5.99 -4.29
N VAL A 182 29.27 -7.07 -4.64
CA VAL A 182 29.47 -7.48 -6.03
C VAL A 182 28.12 -7.62 -6.71
N GLU A 183 27.93 -6.81 -7.75
CA GLU A 183 26.81 -6.87 -8.68
C GLU A 183 26.91 -8.21 -9.42
N ILE A 184 26.21 -9.24 -8.95
CA ILE A 184 25.97 -10.43 -9.76
C ILE A 184 24.95 -10.00 -10.81
N LEU A 185 25.48 -9.57 -11.96
CA LEU A 185 24.74 -9.46 -13.20
C LEU A 185 24.24 -10.87 -13.54
N SER A 186 22.95 -11.14 -13.30
CA SER A 186 22.29 -12.25 -13.97
C SER A 186 22.01 -11.79 -15.39
N ASP A 187 22.95 -12.08 -16.29
CA ASP A 187 22.71 -12.05 -17.73
C ASP A 187 21.49 -12.92 -18.06
N GLU A 188 20.74 -12.42 -19.03
CA GLU A 188 19.46 -12.88 -19.56
C GLU A 188 19.45 -14.38 -19.93
N ASP A 189 18.33 -15.08 -19.67
CA ASP A 189 17.62 -15.85 -20.70
C ASP A 189 16.29 -16.42 -20.16
N ASP A 190 15.28 -16.44 -21.04
CA ASP A 190 14.01 -17.14 -20.89
C ASP A 190 14.21 -18.57 -20.36
N ASP A 191 13.68 -18.87 -19.19
CA ASP A 191 13.03 -20.14 -18.89
C ASP A 191 12.17 -19.99 -17.64
N GLU A 192 11.02 -20.68 -17.59
CA GLU A 192 10.14 -20.72 -16.42
C GLU A 192 10.90 -21.27 -15.20
N GLU A 193 11.54 -20.40 -14.44
CA GLU A 193 12.23 -20.78 -13.21
C GLU A 193 11.17 -20.98 -12.11
N VAL A 194 10.91 -22.25 -11.81
CA VAL A 194 10.14 -22.68 -10.66
C VAL A 194 10.82 -22.11 -9.41
N LEU A 195 10.26 -21.03 -8.85
CA LEU A 195 10.59 -20.58 -7.51
C LEU A 195 10.21 -21.68 -6.52
N VAL A 196 11.16 -22.58 -6.26
CA VAL A 196 11.13 -23.46 -5.10
C VAL A 196 11.38 -22.57 -3.89
N MET A 197 10.30 -22.06 -3.31
CA MET A 197 10.37 -21.38 -2.01
C MET A 197 10.96 -22.36 -0.99
N THR A 198 12.01 -21.92 -0.31
CA THR A 198 12.54 -22.60 0.87
C THR A 198 11.44 -22.67 1.94
N PRO A 199 11.36 -23.73 2.77
CA PRO A 199 10.15 -24.04 3.55
C PRO A 199 9.76 -23.04 4.66
N ASP A 200 10.48 -21.94 4.85
CA ASP A 200 10.36 -21.09 6.05
C ASP A 200 9.57 -19.78 5.87
N GLU A 201 9.02 -19.47 4.69
CA GLU A 201 8.13 -18.30 4.50
C GLU A 201 6.64 -18.66 4.47
N THR A 202 6.24 -19.74 5.12
CA THR A 202 4.81 -19.96 5.39
C THR A 202 4.45 -19.30 6.70
N ARG A 203 3.70 -18.19 6.65
CA ARG A 203 2.97 -17.68 7.82
C ARG A 203 1.52 -18.16 7.79
N PRO A 204 1.17 -19.33 8.36
CA PRO A 204 -0.22 -19.62 8.67
C PRO A 204 -0.55 -19.06 10.06
N THR A 205 -1.13 -17.85 10.12
CA THR A 205 -1.75 -17.40 11.38
C THR A 205 -3.04 -16.58 11.21
N ALA A 206 -3.35 -16.11 10.00
CA ALA A 206 -4.58 -15.37 9.76
C ALA A 206 -5.85 -16.27 9.81
N LEU A 207 -5.76 -17.52 9.34
CA LEU A 207 -6.92 -18.43 9.29
C LEU A 207 -7.30 -19.04 10.66
N ASN A 208 -6.33 -19.23 11.57
CA ASN A 208 -6.59 -19.90 12.85
C ASN A 208 -7.36 -19.04 13.86
N LYS A 209 -7.47 -17.72 13.65
CA LYS A 209 -8.23 -16.81 14.53
C LYS A 209 -9.64 -16.50 14.04
N MET A 210 -10.08 -17.09 12.92
CA MET A 210 -11.36 -16.78 12.31
C MET A 210 -12.53 -17.68 12.77
N VAL A 211 -12.29 -18.65 13.67
CA VAL A 211 -13.32 -19.55 14.23
C VAL A 211 -13.36 -19.48 15.78
N SER A 212 -12.93 -18.37 16.37
CA SER A 212 -13.02 -18.13 17.82
C SER A 212 -13.90 -16.92 18.13
#